data_AF-A0A9E3AWA7-F1
#
_entry.id   AF-A0A9E3AWA7-F1
#
_cell.length_a   1.000
_cell.length_b   1.000
_cell.length_c   1.000
_cell.angle_alpha   90.00
_cell.angle_beta   90.00
_cell.angle_gamma   90.00
#
_symmetry.space_group_name_H-M   'P 1'
#
loop_
_entity.id
_entity.type
_entity.pdbx_description
1 polymer ?
#
loop_
_entity_poly.entity_id
_entity_poly.type
_entity_poly.pdbx_seq_one_letter_code
_entity_poly.pdbx_strand_id
1 'polypeptide(L)'
;LGSIIGSMSFTSKEVGMTDFPVQDRPPVAIPFFAFRIMVGCGLLMLFLAWYGSYLSVGERIGESRWMLWAIFLGFPLPWIAILTGWFTAEVGRQPWIIYGVLRTAQAVTPSLTAREATISLLVACVVYSFIFAFGIHYIYRLLRTGPSGSLIEPTVGARPNRPMSVVDHRMITSAPVGE
;
A
#
# COMPACT_ATOMS: atom_id res chain seq x y z
N LEU A 1 14.97 5.86 -22.81
CA LEU A 1 15.11 5.73 -21.34
C LEU A 1 15.46 4.31 -20.92
N GLY A 2 14.67 3.29 -21.29
CA GLY A 2 14.98 1.88 -20.99
C GLY A 2 16.37 1.42 -21.43
N SER A 3 16.73 1.65 -22.69
CA SER A 3 18.06 1.31 -23.26
C SER A 3 19.25 1.94 -22.52
N ILE A 4 19.12 3.19 -22.05
CA ILE A 4 20.18 3.91 -21.35
C ILE A 4 20.38 3.36 -19.93
N ILE A 5 19.29 3.06 -19.23
CA ILE A 5 19.35 2.55 -17.85
C ILE A 5 19.70 1.05 -17.82
N GLY A 6 19.19 0.28 -18.78
CA GLY A 6 19.38 -1.18 -18.83
C GLY A 6 20.63 -1.64 -19.56
N SER A 7 21.07 -0.93 -20.60
CA SER A 7 22.20 -1.34 -21.44
C SER A 7 23.32 -0.31 -21.54
N MET A 8 23.19 0.85 -20.87
CA MET A 8 24.17 1.95 -20.91
C MET A 8 24.60 2.35 -22.33
N SER A 9 23.69 2.17 -23.30
CA SER A 9 23.90 2.53 -24.69
C SER A 9 22.66 3.27 -25.23
N PHE A 10 22.87 4.15 -26.20
CA PHE A 10 21.79 4.88 -26.88
C PHE A 10 21.17 4.10 -28.05
N THR A 11 21.76 2.97 -28.43
CA THR A 11 21.49 2.28 -29.72
C THR A 11 21.10 0.80 -29.56
N SER A 12 20.98 0.28 -28.33
CA SER A 12 20.56 -1.12 -28.15
C SER A 12 19.14 -1.32 -28.69
N LYS A 13 18.99 -2.22 -29.66
CA LYS A 13 17.72 -2.56 -30.28
C LYS A 13 16.90 -3.38 -29.28
N GLU A 14 15.88 -2.77 -28.71
CA GLU A 14 14.92 -3.45 -27.84
C GLU A 14 14.15 -4.48 -28.69
N VAL A 15 14.11 -5.74 -28.22
CA VAL A 15 13.43 -6.83 -28.94
C VAL A 15 11.96 -6.45 -29.12
N GLY A 16 11.53 -6.39 -30.38
CA GLY A 16 10.19 -5.97 -30.72
C GLY A 16 9.20 -7.10 -30.50
N MET A 17 7.95 -6.77 -30.17
CA MET A 17 6.89 -7.78 -30.04
C MET A 17 6.63 -8.58 -31.32
N THR A 18 7.09 -8.06 -32.46
CA THR A 18 7.05 -8.73 -33.77
C THR A 18 8.03 -9.88 -33.89
N ASP A 19 9.06 -9.94 -33.03
CA ASP A 19 10.08 -11.00 -33.04
C ASP A 19 9.57 -12.29 -32.35
N PHE A 20 8.43 -12.22 -31.66
CA PHE A 20 7.80 -13.35 -30.98
C PHE A 20 6.63 -13.94 -31.79
N PRO A 21 6.47 -15.29 -31.81
CA PRO A 21 5.30 -15.95 -32.39
C PRO A 21 4.00 -15.43 -31.78
N VAL A 22 2.95 -15.28 -32.59
CA VAL A 22 1.65 -14.73 -32.15
C VAL A 22 1.08 -15.45 -30.93
N GLN A 23 1.40 -16.74 -30.78
CA GLN A 23 0.93 -17.63 -29.71
C GLN A 23 1.59 -17.36 -28.35
N ASP A 24 2.74 -16.70 -28.34
CA ASP A 24 3.53 -16.41 -27.14
C ASP A 24 3.40 -14.95 -26.70
N ARG A 25 2.57 -14.17 -27.39
CA ARG A 25 2.36 -12.75 -27.12
C ARG A 25 1.44 -12.56 -25.90
N PRO A 26 1.91 -11.91 -24.83
CA PRO A 26 1.04 -11.51 -23.72
C PRO A 26 -0.07 -10.56 -24.20
N PRO A 27 -1.22 -10.53 -23.52
CA PRO A 27 -2.20 -9.48 -23.72
C PRO A 27 -1.59 -8.12 -23.34
N VAL A 28 -1.37 -7.25 -24.32
CA VAL A 28 -0.63 -5.98 -24.13
C VAL A 28 -1.45 -4.84 -23.55
N ALA A 29 -2.75 -4.82 -23.80
CA ALA A 29 -3.59 -3.68 -23.43
C ALA A 29 -3.64 -3.51 -21.90
N ILE A 30 -3.80 -4.61 -21.17
CA ILE A 30 -3.95 -4.58 -19.71
C ILE A 30 -2.65 -4.08 -19.04
N PRO A 31 -1.46 -4.66 -19.28
CA PRO A 31 -0.21 -4.16 -18.70
C PRO A 31 0.11 -2.72 -19.15
N PHE A 32 -0.23 -2.33 -20.38
CA PHE A 32 0.03 -0.98 -20.89
C PHE A 32 -0.74 0.10 -20.12
N PHE A 33 -2.02 -0.12 -19.84
CA PHE A 33 -2.82 0.81 -19.04
C PHE A 33 -2.50 0.70 -17.55
N ALA A 34 -2.34 -0.51 -17.02
CA ALA A 34 -1.98 -0.73 -15.63
C ALA A 34 -0.64 -0.07 -15.27
N PHE A 35 0.37 -0.17 -16.14
CA PHE A 35 1.66 0.48 -15.94
C PHE A 35 1.54 2.01 -15.86
N ARG A 36 0.71 2.62 -16.71
CA ARG A 36 0.47 4.06 -16.70
C ARG A 36 -0.22 4.52 -15.43
N ILE A 37 -1.22 3.78 -14.98
CA ILE A 37 -1.93 4.09 -13.73
C ILE A 37 -0.96 3.97 -12.55
N MET A 38 -0.17 2.89 -12.49
CA MET A 38 0.84 2.67 -11.45
C MET A 38 1.83 3.83 -11.38
N VAL A 39 2.44 4.19 -12.52
CA VAL A 39 3.43 5.29 -12.59
C VAL A 39 2.77 6.63 -12.27
N GLY A 40 1.57 6.88 -12.77
CA GLY A 40 0.80 8.09 -12.50
C GLY A 40 0.50 8.26 -11.01
N CYS A 41 0.01 7.21 -10.35
CA CYS A 41 -0.21 7.20 -8.91
C CYS A 41 1.10 7.40 -8.14
N GLY A 42 2.18 6.72 -8.53
CA GLY A 42 3.49 6.85 -7.88
C GLY A 42 4.06 8.27 -7.95
N LEU A 43 4.03 8.89 -9.13
CA LEU A 43 4.48 10.28 -9.31
C LEU A 43 3.60 11.28 -8.57
N LEU A 44 2.29 11.07 -8.57
CA LEU A 44 1.36 11.91 -7.82
C LEU A 44 1.64 11.83 -6.32
N MET A 45 1.78 10.62 -5.76
CA MET A 45 2.13 10.45 -4.34
C MET A 45 3.48 11.07 -4.00
N LEU A 46 4.49 10.93 -4.87
CA LEU A 46 5.80 11.56 -4.69
C LEU A 46 5.69 13.09 -4.67
N PHE A 47 4.91 13.66 -5.59
CA PHE A 47 4.65 15.09 -5.63
C PHE A 47 3.95 15.57 -4.36
N LEU A 48 2.91 14.88 -3.89
CA LEU A 48 2.24 15.21 -2.63
C LEU A 48 3.20 15.13 -1.44
N ALA A 49 4.04 14.09 -1.36
CA ALA A 49 5.00 13.92 -0.27
C ALA A 49 6.05 15.04 -0.26
N TRP A 50 6.61 15.39 -1.44
CA TRP A 50 7.60 16.46 -1.54
C TRP A 50 6.97 17.81 -1.20
N TYR A 51 5.84 18.15 -1.82
CA TYR A 51 5.18 19.43 -1.60
C TYR A 51 4.64 19.56 -0.16
N GLY A 52 4.14 18.47 0.42
CA GLY A 52 3.77 18.39 1.84
C GLY A 52 4.98 18.58 2.76
N SER A 53 6.12 17.96 2.47
CA SER A 53 7.36 18.14 3.24
C SER A 53 7.85 19.60 3.17
N TYR A 54 7.82 20.21 2.00
CA TYR A 54 8.17 21.62 1.83
C TYR A 54 7.29 22.55 2.67
N LEU A 55 5.97 22.31 2.70
CA LEU A 55 5.05 23.08 3.55
C LEU A 55 5.22 22.77 5.05
N SER A 56 5.68 21.55 5.41
CA SER A 56 5.97 21.15 6.79
C SER A 56 7.05 22.03 7.39
N VAL A 57 8.12 22.27 6.62
CA VAL A 57 9.28 23.06 7.05
C VAL A 57 8.89 24.51 7.36
N GLY A 58 7.85 25.03 6.70
CA GLY A 58 7.34 26.37 6.95
C GLY A 58 6.17 26.46 7.94
N GLU A 59 5.82 25.37 8.64
CA GLU A 59 4.65 25.25 9.54
C GLU A 59 3.29 25.60 8.89
N ARG A 60 3.21 25.64 7.56
CA ARG A 60 2.04 26.09 6.79
C ARG A 60 1.09 24.98 6.36
N ILE A 61 1.33 23.74 6.79
CA ILE A 61 0.48 22.59 6.44
C ILE A 61 -0.96 22.80 6.89
N GLY A 62 -1.15 23.31 8.12
CA GLY A 62 -2.47 23.50 8.69
C GLY A 62 -3.31 24.58 7.99
N GLU A 63 -2.65 25.53 7.31
CA GLU A 63 -3.32 26.64 6.63
C GLU A 63 -3.83 26.26 5.23
N SER A 64 -3.14 25.33 4.56
CA SER A 64 -3.51 24.89 3.21
C SER A 64 -4.56 23.78 3.23
N ARG A 65 -5.84 24.20 3.28
CA ARG A 65 -6.99 23.28 3.21
C ARG A 65 -6.95 22.35 1.98
N TRP A 66 -6.42 22.83 0.87
CA TRP A 66 -6.27 22.05 -0.37
C TRP A 66 -5.27 20.91 -0.21
N MET A 67 -4.15 21.14 0.48
CA MET A 67 -3.16 20.10 0.77
C MET A 67 -3.74 19.01 1.67
N LEU A 68 -4.47 19.40 2.74
CA LEU A 68 -5.11 18.45 3.64
C LEU A 68 -6.13 17.56 2.91
N TRP A 69 -6.95 18.15 2.03
CA TRP A 69 -7.87 17.40 1.18
C TRP A 69 -7.15 16.48 0.20
N ALA A 70 -6.05 16.93 -0.41
CA ALA A 70 -5.26 16.12 -1.33
C ALA A 70 -4.63 14.91 -0.62
N ILE A 71 -4.13 15.07 0.60
CA ILE A 71 -3.60 13.96 1.42
C ILE A 71 -4.72 13.01 1.84
N PHE A 72 -5.87 13.53 2.27
CA PHE A 72 -7.02 12.71 2.66
C PHE A 72 -7.54 11.86 1.48
N LEU A 73 -7.75 12.48 0.32
CA LEU A 73 -8.12 11.78 -0.91
C LEU A 73 -6.96 10.95 -1.48
N GLY A 74 -5.76 11.21 -1.01
CA GLY A 74 -4.52 10.51 -1.30
C GLY A 74 -4.47 9.09 -0.72
N PHE A 75 -5.24 8.84 0.34
CA PHE A 75 -5.28 7.55 1.03
C PHE A 75 -5.43 6.35 0.08
N PRO A 76 -6.42 6.24 -0.82
CA PRO A 76 -6.57 5.08 -1.71
C PRO A 76 -5.45 4.84 -2.73
N LEU A 77 -4.60 5.85 -3.04
CA LEU A 77 -3.63 5.75 -4.14
C LEU A 77 -2.58 4.64 -4.02
N PRO A 78 -1.95 4.39 -2.85
CA PRO A 78 -0.99 3.30 -2.69
C PRO A 78 -1.61 1.95 -3.02
N TRP A 79 -2.87 1.69 -2.63
CA TRP A 79 -3.56 0.45 -2.95
C TRP A 79 -3.76 0.27 -4.46
N ILE A 80 -4.18 1.33 -5.16
CA ILE A 80 -4.34 1.30 -6.62
C ILE A 80 -2.99 1.05 -7.30
N ALA A 81 -1.93 1.73 -6.84
CA ALA A 81 -0.57 1.55 -7.38
C ALA A 81 -0.07 0.11 -7.19
N ILE A 82 -0.29 -0.48 -6.01
CA ILE A 82 0.10 -1.87 -5.72
C ILE A 82 -0.66 -2.85 -6.63
N LEU A 83 -1.99 -2.72 -6.71
CA LEU A 83 -2.81 -3.62 -7.55
C LEU A 83 -2.41 -3.53 -9.02
N THR A 84 -2.25 -2.32 -9.54
CA THR A 84 -1.85 -2.12 -10.94
C THR A 84 -0.43 -2.61 -11.24
N GLY A 85 0.51 -2.46 -10.29
CA GLY A 85 1.84 -3.07 -10.41
C GLY A 85 1.80 -4.60 -10.48
N TRP A 86 0.99 -5.23 -9.63
CA TRP A 86 0.77 -6.68 -9.69
C TRP A 86 0.14 -7.11 -11.01
N PHE A 87 -0.87 -6.39 -11.51
CA PHE A 87 -1.45 -6.67 -12.82
C PHE A 87 -0.42 -6.57 -13.95
N THR A 88 0.41 -5.53 -13.96
CA THR A 88 1.46 -5.39 -14.97
C THR A 88 2.45 -6.56 -14.92
N ALA A 89 2.89 -6.99 -13.73
CA ALA A 89 3.84 -8.08 -13.58
C ALA A 89 3.24 -9.45 -13.95
N GLU A 90 2.03 -9.74 -13.47
CA GLU A 90 1.42 -11.06 -13.64
C GLU A 90 0.81 -11.26 -15.02
N VAL A 91 0.11 -10.26 -15.54
CA VAL A 91 -0.46 -10.31 -16.88
C VAL A 91 0.64 -10.20 -17.94
N GLY A 92 1.71 -9.44 -17.65
CA GLY A 92 2.87 -9.32 -18.54
C GLY A 92 3.65 -10.63 -18.71
N ARG A 93 3.56 -11.56 -17.75
CA ARG A 93 4.24 -12.87 -17.80
C ARG A 93 3.42 -13.94 -18.54
N GLN A 94 2.11 -13.73 -18.74
CA GLN A 94 1.29 -14.66 -19.52
C GLN A 94 1.83 -14.79 -20.96
N PRO A 95 1.82 -15.98 -21.59
CA PRO A 95 1.18 -17.24 -21.19
C PRO A 95 2.07 -18.17 -20.35
N TRP A 96 3.17 -17.66 -19.80
CA TRP A 96 4.18 -18.46 -19.11
C TRP A 96 4.04 -18.35 -17.59
N ILE A 97 4.22 -19.46 -16.90
CA ILE A 97 4.47 -19.47 -15.44
C ILE A 97 5.98 -19.50 -15.23
N ILE A 98 6.65 -20.42 -15.92
CA ILE A 98 8.11 -20.52 -16.02
C ILE A 98 8.47 -20.41 -17.49
N TYR A 99 9.21 -19.35 -17.86
CA TYR A 99 9.57 -19.08 -19.24
C TYR A 99 10.31 -20.27 -19.86
N GLY A 100 9.83 -20.75 -21.02
CA GLY A 100 10.43 -21.87 -21.75
C GLY A 100 10.19 -23.27 -21.15
N VAL A 101 9.53 -23.37 -20.00
CA VAL A 101 9.32 -24.66 -19.30
C VAL A 101 7.84 -24.99 -19.14
N LEU A 102 7.04 -24.06 -18.61
CA LEU A 102 5.64 -24.34 -18.24
C LEU A 102 4.70 -23.19 -18.64
N ARG A 103 3.69 -23.54 -19.45
CA ARG A 103 2.60 -22.64 -19.83
C ARG A 103 1.47 -22.69 -18.81
N THR A 104 0.76 -21.57 -18.63
CA THR A 104 -0.41 -21.46 -17.73
C THR A 104 -1.48 -22.50 -18.05
N ALA A 105 -1.72 -22.80 -19.33
CA ALA A 105 -2.70 -23.80 -19.76
C ALA A 105 -2.36 -25.24 -19.32
N GLN A 106 -1.08 -25.56 -19.14
CA GLN A 106 -0.61 -26.89 -18.74
C GLN A 106 -0.54 -27.06 -17.22
N ALA A 107 -0.67 -25.98 -16.46
CA ALA A 107 -0.59 -26.00 -15.01
C ALA A 107 -1.92 -26.29 -14.31
N VAL A 108 -3.02 -26.46 -15.06
CA VAL A 108 -4.34 -26.79 -14.51
C VAL A 108 -4.35 -28.25 -14.08
N THR A 109 -4.77 -28.51 -12.82
CA THR A 109 -4.82 -29.86 -12.26
C THR A 109 -5.91 -30.69 -12.96
N PRO A 110 -5.57 -31.83 -13.61
CA PRO A 110 -6.54 -32.61 -14.39
C PRO A 110 -7.66 -33.26 -13.55
N SER A 111 -7.41 -33.49 -12.26
CA SER A 111 -8.35 -34.17 -11.36
C SER A 111 -9.41 -33.24 -10.74
N LEU A 112 -9.30 -31.93 -10.92
CA LEU A 112 -10.22 -30.96 -10.31
C LEU A 112 -11.37 -30.63 -11.27
N THR A 113 -12.60 -30.87 -10.83
CA THR A 113 -13.76 -30.50 -11.64
C THR A 113 -13.96 -28.98 -11.61
N ALA A 114 -14.34 -28.37 -12.74
CA ALA A 114 -14.59 -26.92 -12.81
C ALA A 114 -15.58 -26.41 -11.74
N ARG A 115 -16.55 -27.26 -11.36
CA ARG A 115 -17.50 -27.01 -10.28
C ARG A 115 -16.82 -26.89 -8.91
N GLU A 116 -15.90 -27.81 -8.59
CA GLU A 116 -15.17 -27.80 -7.31
C GLU A 116 -14.30 -26.56 -7.18
N ALA A 117 -13.56 -26.21 -8.25
CA ALA A 117 -12.73 -25.01 -8.31
C ALA A 117 -13.56 -23.72 -8.09
N THR A 118 -14.75 -23.66 -8.68
CA THR A 118 -15.65 -22.50 -8.56
C THR A 118 -16.22 -22.40 -7.15
N ILE A 119 -16.65 -23.52 -6.56
CA ILE A 119 -17.14 -23.55 -5.17
C ILE A 119 -16.03 -23.12 -4.21
N SER A 120 -14.81 -23.67 -4.34
CA SER A 120 -13.70 -23.28 -3.48
C SER A 120 -13.33 -21.80 -3.61
N LEU A 121 -13.33 -21.27 -4.84
CA LEU A 121 -13.09 -19.85 -5.10
C LEU A 121 -14.19 -18.98 -4.45
N LEU A 122 -15.45 -19.38 -4.58
CA LEU A 122 -16.57 -18.65 -4.00
C LEU A 122 -16.50 -18.64 -2.47
N VAL A 123 -16.18 -19.78 -1.85
CA VAL A 123 -15.95 -19.87 -0.39
C VAL A 123 -14.81 -18.95 0.02
N ALA A 124 -13.69 -18.97 -0.71
CA ALA A 124 -12.57 -18.05 -0.45
C ALA A 124 -13.01 -16.59 -0.54
N CYS A 125 -13.71 -16.20 -1.61
CA CYS A 125 -14.26 -14.85 -1.77
C CYS A 125 -15.14 -14.44 -0.59
N VAL A 126 -16.09 -15.28 -0.17
CA VAL A 126 -16.99 -14.99 0.96
C VAL A 126 -16.20 -14.79 2.26
N VAL A 127 -15.26 -15.69 2.57
CA VAL A 127 -14.46 -15.62 3.79
C VAL A 127 -13.59 -14.35 3.80
N TYR A 128 -12.89 -14.07 2.71
CA TYR A 128 -12.05 -12.87 2.61
C TYR A 128 -12.89 -11.58 2.67
N SER A 129 -14.04 -11.53 1.99
CA SER A 129 -14.96 -10.39 2.08
C SER A 129 -15.48 -10.16 3.49
N PHE A 130 -15.83 -11.23 4.22
CA PHE A 130 -16.27 -11.15 5.60
C PHE A 130 -15.17 -10.57 6.51
N ILE A 131 -13.96 -11.14 6.46
CA ILE A 131 -12.82 -10.68 7.27
C ILE A 131 -12.49 -9.22 6.94
N PHE A 132 -12.47 -8.87 5.66
CA PHE A 132 -12.15 -7.51 5.21
C PHE A 132 -13.22 -6.49 5.66
N ALA A 133 -14.51 -6.84 5.57
CA ALA A 133 -15.59 -5.99 6.05
C ALA A 133 -15.52 -5.74 7.57
N PHE A 134 -15.26 -6.78 8.36
CA PHE A 134 -15.05 -6.65 9.80
C PHE A 134 -13.81 -5.80 10.12
N GLY A 135 -12.70 -6.01 9.39
CA GLY A 135 -11.49 -5.21 9.54
C GLY A 135 -11.72 -3.72 9.28
N ILE A 136 -12.39 -3.39 8.17
CA ILE A 136 -12.75 -2.00 7.85
C ILE A 136 -13.66 -1.41 8.94
N HIS A 137 -14.67 -2.15 9.36
CA HIS A 137 -15.60 -1.68 10.40
C HIS A 137 -14.87 -1.41 11.71
N TYR A 138 -13.96 -2.30 12.11
CA TYR A 138 -13.15 -2.15 13.31
C TYR A 138 -12.22 -0.94 13.24
N ILE A 139 -11.48 -0.77 12.14
CA ILE A 139 -10.60 0.38 11.93
C ILE A 139 -11.41 1.67 11.92
N TYR A 140 -12.57 1.70 11.24
CA TYR A 140 -13.44 2.87 11.22
C TYR A 140 -13.94 3.23 12.62
N ARG A 141 -14.37 2.24 13.41
CA ARG A 141 -14.79 2.44 14.80
C ARG A 141 -13.65 2.98 15.65
N LEU A 142 -12.43 2.45 15.48
CA LEU A 142 -11.23 2.89 16.19
C LEU A 142 -10.88 4.35 15.84
N LEU A 143 -10.85 4.69 14.56
CA LEU A 143 -10.60 6.05 14.07
C LEU A 143 -11.63 7.05 14.62
N ARG A 144 -12.91 6.65 14.71
CA ARG A 144 -14.00 7.51 15.19
C ARG A 144 -14.02 7.68 16.71
N THR A 145 -13.53 6.69 17.44
CA THR A 145 -13.38 6.77 18.91
C THR A 145 -12.29 7.78 19.30
N GLY A 146 -11.35 8.05 18.39
CA GLY A 146 -10.22 8.95 18.64
C GLY A 146 -9.30 8.42 19.75
N PRO A 147 -8.22 9.14 20.09
CA PRO A 147 -7.35 8.78 21.21
C PRO A 147 -8.14 8.90 22.53
N SER A 148 -8.76 7.80 22.96
CA SER A 148 -9.39 7.69 24.28
C SER A 148 -8.30 7.31 25.28
N GLY A 149 -7.53 8.31 25.68
CA GLY A 149 -6.56 8.23 26.76
C GLY A 149 -6.36 9.64 27.27
N SER A 150 -6.41 9.81 28.60
CA SER A 150 -5.80 10.98 29.25
C SER A 150 -4.48 11.20 28.53
N LEU A 151 -4.32 12.34 27.85
CA LEU A 151 -2.98 12.86 27.67
C LEU A 151 -2.40 12.80 29.08
N ILE A 152 -1.39 11.98 29.30
CA ILE A 152 -0.63 12.09 30.53
C ILE A 152 -0.14 13.53 30.44
N GLU A 153 -0.82 14.43 31.17
CA GLU A 153 -0.40 15.81 31.23
C GLU A 153 1.08 15.74 31.57
N PRO A 154 1.97 16.31 30.74
CA PRO A 154 3.38 16.21 31.00
C PRO A 154 3.59 16.78 32.39
N THR A 155 3.87 15.89 33.35
CA THR A 155 4.14 16.26 34.74
C THR A 155 5.20 17.34 34.67
N VAL A 156 4.91 18.53 35.23
CA VAL A 156 5.79 19.70 35.15
C VAL A 156 7.22 19.28 35.50
N GLY A 157 8.09 19.11 34.49
CA GLY A 157 9.45 18.58 34.64
C GLY A 157 9.81 17.31 33.85
N ALA A 158 8.87 16.64 33.18
CA ALA A 158 9.16 15.48 32.34
C ALA A 158 10.00 15.87 31.12
N ARG A 159 11.29 15.53 31.13
CA ARG A 159 12.20 15.74 30.00
C ARG A 159 12.19 14.48 29.12
N PRO A 160 12.04 14.60 27.78
CA PRO A 160 12.01 13.44 26.88
C PRO A 160 13.22 12.50 27.01
N ASN A 161 14.37 13.01 27.47
CA ASN A 161 15.61 12.25 27.63
C ASN A 161 15.75 11.51 28.98
N ARG A 162 14.70 11.44 29.81
CA ARG A 162 14.72 10.70 31.10
C ARG A 162 13.39 9.97 31.34
N PRO A 163 13.20 8.76 30.81
CA PRO A 163 11.94 8.02 30.93
C PRO A 163 11.56 7.67 32.38
N MET A 164 12.54 7.55 33.28
CA MET A 164 12.31 7.28 34.71
C MET A 164 11.84 8.49 35.53
N SER A 165 11.81 9.70 34.97
CA SER A 165 11.37 10.91 35.70
C SER A 165 9.87 10.93 36.02
N VAL A 166 9.09 10.01 35.42
CA VAL A 166 7.64 9.88 35.62
C VAL A 166 7.29 9.11 36.91
N VAL A 167 8.27 8.46 37.55
CA VAL A 167 8.01 7.55 38.69
C VAL A 167 7.95 8.26 40.05
N ASP A 168 8.33 9.53 40.15
CA ASP A 168 8.74 10.14 41.42
C ASP A 168 7.64 10.90 42.20
N HIS A 169 6.35 10.56 42.02
CA HIS A 169 5.25 11.33 42.65
C HIS A 169 4.24 10.50 43.46
N ARG A 170 4.56 9.26 43.84
CA ARG A 170 3.70 8.45 44.73
C ARG A 170 4.45 7.91 45.94
N MET A 171 5.10 8.78 46.72
CA MET A 171 5.51 8.47 48.10
C MET A 171 5.57 9.72 48.99
N ILE A 172 4.53 10.55 49.00
CA ILE A 172 4.29 11.44 50.15
C ILE A 172 2.95 11.05 50.75
N THR A 173 3.04 9.99 51.55
CA THR A 173 2.33 9.78 52.82
C THR A 173 1.16 10.72 53.09
N SER A 174 -0.02 10.12 53.16
CA SER A 174 -1.13 10.55 54.00
C SER A 174 -0.64 10.87 55.42
N ALA A 175 -0.55 12.15 55.78
CA ALA A 175 -0.52 12.56 57.17
C ALA A 175 -1.96 12.57 57.73
N PRO A 176 -2.20 12.09 58.96
CA PRO A 176 -3.53 11.88 59.50
C PRO A 176 -4.20 13.21 59.87
N VAL A 177 -5.53 13.19 59.73
CA VAL A 177 -6.48 14.19 60.26
C VAL A 177 -6.24 14.40 61.76
N GLY A 178 -6.16 15.66 62.16
CA GLY A 178 -6.21 16.10 63.54
C GLY A 178 -6.23 17.62 63.60
N GLU A 179 -7.43 18.21 63.56
CA GLU A 179 -8.09 18.94 64.66
C GLU A 179 -9.60 18.91 64.43
#